data_AF-A0A484YQC2-F1
#
_entry.id   AF-A0A484YQC2-F1
#
_cell.length_a   1.000
_cell.length_b   1.000
_cell.length_c   1.000
_cell.angle_alpha   90.00
_cell.angle_beta   90.00
_cell.angle_gamma   90.00
#
_symmetry.space_group_name_H-M   'P 1'
#
loop_
_entity.id
_entity.type
_entity.pdbx_description
1 polymer ?
#
loop_
_entity_poly.entity_id
_entity_poly.type
_entity_poly.pdbx_seq_one_letter_code
_entity_poly.pdbx_strand_id
1 'polypeptide(L)'
;MLIVAADKSPATGLSPQIQTLEQAGQTVVVVVLEGVVKGMLALRDTLRDDAKEAVAALHTLGVQGVILTGDNPRAAAAIAGELGLEFKAGLLPADKVRAVTELNARTPLAMVGDGINDAPAMKASTIGIAMGSGTDVALETADAALTHNRLTGLAQMIDLARATRANIRQNIGIALGLKGIFLVTTLLGITGLWLAVLADTGATVLVTANALRLLRRQ
;
A
#
# COMPACT_ATOMS: atom_id res chain seq x y z
N MET A 1 38.69 11.58 -15.09
CA MET A 1 37.39 12.19 -14.74
C MET A 1 36.93 11.57 -13.43
N LEU A 2 36.62 12.38 -12.43
CA LEU A 2 36.20 11.96 -11.10
C LEU A 2 34.77 12.48 -10.86
N ILE A 3 33.82 11.60 -10.57
CA ILE A 3 32.48 11.98 -10.12
C ILE A 3 32.50 11.89 -8.60
N VAL A 4 32.28 13.02 -7.93
CA VAL A 4 32.30 13.10 -6.48
C VAL A 4 30.96 13.64 -6.01
N ALA A 5 30.42 13.07 -4.94
CA ALA A 5 29.28 13.64 -4.26
C ALA A 5 29.59 15.09 -3.83
N ALA A 6 28.61 15.98 -3.96
CA ALA A 6 28.84 17.42 -3.81
C ALA A 6 29.37 17.82 -2.42
N ASP A 7 29.10 17.02 -1.40
CA ASP A 7 29.56 17.15 -0.01
C ASP A 7 31.07 16.88 0.18
N LYS A 8 31.71 16.17 -0.77
CA LYS A 8 33.12 15.75 -0.66
C LYS A 8 34.06 16.46 -1.64
N SER A 9 33.59 17.48 -2.36
CA SER A 9 34.37 18.19 -3.38
C SER A 9 34.83 19.58 -2.90
N PRO A 10 36.07 20.02 -3.20
CA PRO A 10 36.59 21.34 -2.81
C PRO A 10 35.97 22.53 -3.59
N ALA A 11 34.80 22.34 -4.19
CA ALA A 11 34.15 23.27 -5.12
C ALA A 11 33.52 24.48 -4.40
N THR A 12 34.33 25.49 -4.08
CA THR A 12 33.93 26.71 -3.34
C THR A 12 33.02 27.66 -4.15
N GLY A 13 32.96 27.52 -5.49
CA GLY A 13 32.22 28.43 -6.38
C GLY A 13 30.80 28.00 -6.76
N LEU A 14 30.45 26.72 -6.62
CA LEU A 14 29.14 26.15 -7.02
C LEU A 14 28.23 25.86 -5.81
N SER A 15 28.71 26.13 -4.60
CA SER A 15 28.03 25.87 -3.33
C SER A 15 26.58 26.41 -3.25
N PRO A 16 26.25 27.64 -3.71
CA PRO A 16 24.87 28.12 -3.61
C PRO A 16 23.90 27.42 -4.58
N GLN A 17 24.35 27.06 -5.78
CA GLN A 17 23.55 26.31 -6.74
C GLN A 17 23.34 24.87 -6.28
N ILE A 18 24.38 24.22 -5.74
CA ILE A 18 24.30 22.90 -5.13
C ILE A 18 23.30 22.93 -3.97
N GLN A 19 23.39 23.90 -3.06
CA GLN A 19 22.42 24.03 -1.96
C GLN A 19 20.98 24.20 -2.46
N THR A 20 20.76 24.99 -3.51
CA THR A 20 19.42 25.19 -4.08
C THR A 20 18.85 23.89 -4.64
N LEU A 21 19.64 23.13 -5.39
CA LEU A 21 19.23 21.86 -5.99
C LEU A 21 19.03 20.78 -4.91
N GLU A 22 19.88 20.73 -3.89
CA GLU A 22 19.69 19.81 -2.76
C GLU A 22 18.49 20.18 -1.87
N GLN A 23 18.20 21.47 -1.70
CA GLN A 23 16.98 21.94 -1.03
C GLN A 23 15.73 21.56 -1.82
N ALA A 24 15.83 21.49 -3.15
CA ALA A 24 14.78 20.97 -4.02
C ALA A 24 14.68 19.42 -4.03
N GLY A 25 15.41 18.74 -3.13
CA GLY A 25 15.38 17.29 -2.98
C GLY A 25 16.14 16.52 -4.06
N GLN A 26 17.02 17.19 -4.81
CA GLN A 26 17.86 16.54 -5.82
C GLN A 26 19.17 16.06 -5.22
N THR A 27 19.62 14.89 -5.64
CA THR A 27 20.97 14.39 -5.38
C THR A 27 21.92 15.01 -6.40
N VAL A 28 22.82 15.88 -5.93
CA VAL A 28 23.77 16.59 -6.80
C VAL A 28 25.14 15.90 -6.76
N VAL A 29 25.67 15.57 -7.93
CA VAL A 29 27.05 15.08 -8.10
C VAL A 29 27.84 16.04 -8.96
N VAL A 30 29.12 16.23 -8.63
CA VAL A 30 30.00 17.17 -9.30
C VAL A 30 31.00 16.42 -10.17
N VAL A 31 31.17 16.86 -11.41
CA VAL A 31 32.12 16.27 -12.37
C VAL A 31 33.42 17.06 -12.34
N VAL A 32 34.50 16.40 -11.93
CA VAL A 32 35.85 16.98 -11.84
C VAL A 32 36.75 16.35 -12.89
N LEU A 33 37.45 17.18 -13.66
CA LEU A 33 38.44 16.75 -14.64
C LEU A 33 39.75 17.48 -14.33
N GLU A 34 40.84 16.75 -14.10
CA GLU A 34 42.17 17.32 -13.82
C GLU A 34 42.18 18.30 -12.63
N GLY A 35 41.37 18.03 -11.59
CA GLY A 35 41.26 18.91 -10.41
C GLY A 35 40.38 20.14 -10.60
N VAL A 36 39.82 20.35 -11.81
CA VAL A 36 38.92 21.46 -12.13
C VAL A 36 37.48 20.96 -12.25
N VAL A 37 36.54 21.66 -11.60
CA VAL A 37 35.11 21.36 -11.74
C VAL A 37 34.65 21.74 -13.14
N LYS A 38 34.08 20.78 -13.88
CA LYS A 38 33.56 20.98 -15.24
C LYS A 38 32.05 21.17 -15.30
N GLY A 39 31.32 20.72 -14.26
CA GLY A 39 29.88 20.85 -14.18
C GLY A 39 29.29 20.05 -13.03
N MET A 40 27.95 20.06 -12.92
CA MET A 40 27.18 19.28 -11.96
C MET A 40 26.06 18.52 -12.66
N LEU A 41 25.69 17.37 -12.11
CA LEU A 41 24.52 16.60 -12.49
C LEU A 41 23.60 16.52 -11.29
N ALA A 42 22.34 16.87 -11.48
CA ALA A 42 21.31 16.75 -10.45
C ALA A 42 20.37 15.61 -10.82
N LEU A 43 20.28 14.61 -9.95
CA LEU A 43 19.39 13.46 -10.10
C LEU A 43 18.26 13.61 -9.09
N ARG A 44 17.03 13.36 -9.53
CA ARG A 44 15.86 13.35 -8.65
C ARG A 44 15.03 12.14 -8.96
N ASP A 45 14.60 11.43 -7.92
CA ASP A 45 13.60 10.40 -8.08
C ASP A 45 12.24 11.06 -8.32
N THR A 46 11.61 10.71 -9.44
CA THR A 46 10.34 11.30 -9.85
C THR A 46 9.20 10.45 -9.34
N LEU A 47 8.17 11.12 -8.80
CA LEU A 47 6.91 10.46 -8.49
C LEU A 47 6.34 9.79 -9.74
N ARG A 48 5.69 8.64 -9.54
CA ARG A 48 4.85 8.04 -10.59
C ARG A 48 3.69 8.98 -10.90
N ASP A 49 3.32 9.04 -12.18
CA ASP A 49 2.26 9.94 -12.67
C ASP A 49 0.92 9.71 -11.94
N ASP A 50 0.65 8.46 -11.55
CA ASP A 50 -0.57 8.03 -10.89
C ASP A 50 -0.55 8.13 -9.35
N ALA A 51 0.58 8.54 -8.75
CA ALA A 51 0.74 8.58 -7.30
C ALA A 51 -0.21 9.60 -6.64
N LYS A 52 -0.34 10.80 -7.22
CA LYS A 52 -1.23 11.85 -6.70
C LYS A 52 -2.70 11.42 -6.74
N GLU A 53 -3.10 10.81 -7.86
CA GLU A 53 -4.45 10.28 -8.03
C GLU A 53 -4.73 9.14 -7.04
N ALA A 54 -3.79 8.22 -6.87
CA ALA A 54 -3.92 7.11 -5.94
C ALA A 54 -4.08 7.58 -4.49
N VAL A 55 -3.27 8.54 -4.04
CA VAL A 55 -3.37 9.11 -2.68
C VAL A 55 -4.71 9.80 -2.47
N ALA A 56 -5.18 10.58 -3.46
CA ALA A 56 -6.49 11.23 -3.38
C ALA A 56 -7.64 10.20 -3.30
N ALA A 57 -7.57 9.12 -4.09
CA ALA A 57 -8.56 8.04 -4.05
C ALA A 57 -8.55 7.32 -2.69
N LEU A 58 -7.37 7.07 -2.11
CA LEU A 58 -7.24 6.47 -0.77
C LEU A 58 -7.82 7.38 0.32
N HIS A 59 -7.54 8.69 0.27
CA HIS A 59 -8.11 9.67 1.19
C HIS A 59 -9.64 9.71 1.09
N THR A 60 -10.21 9.61 -0.11
CA THR A 60 -11.66 9.54 -0.34
C THR A 60 -12.28 8.30 0.31
N LEU A 61 -11.55 7.18 0.37
CA LEU A 61 -11.94 5.96 1.08
C LEU A 61 -11.73 6.05 2.62
N GLY A 62 -11.21 7.18 3.11
CA GLY A 62 -10.89 7.41 4.52
C GLY A 62 -9.61 6.69 4.97
N VAL A 63 -8.73 6.33 4.05
CA VAL A 63 -7.45 5.67 4.33
C VAL A 63 -6.36 6.73 4.34
N GLN A 64 -5.63 6.86 5.45
CA GLN A 64 -4.48 7.76 5.58
C GLN A 64 -3.20 7.04 5.15
N GLY A 65 -2.23 7.80 4.62
CA GLY A 65 -0.93 7.28 4.19
C GLY A 65 0.24 7.87 4.98
N VAL A 66 1.31 7.09 5.12
CA VAL A 66 2.60 7.55 5.65
C VAL A 66 3.72 6.94 4.80
N ILE A 67 4.72 7.75 4.45
CA ILE A 67 5.88 7.33 3.67
C ILE A 67 6.99 6.86 4.62
N LEU A 68 7.51 5.65 4.41
CA LEU A 68 8.68 5.12 5.13
C LEU A 68 9.82 4.92 4.14
N THR A 69 10.85 5.77 4.18
CA THR A 69 11.99 5.69 3.25
C THR A 69 13.34 5.64 3.96
N GLY A 70 14.30 4.97 3.32
CA GLY A 70 15.72 5.00 3.68
C GLY A 70 16.46 6.20 3.11
N ASP A 71 15.82 6.97 2.22
CA ASP A 71 16.42 8.15 1.60
C ASP A 71 16.65 9.29 2.59
N ASN A 72 17.41 10.28 2.12
CA ASN A 72 17.67 11.48 2.91
C ASN A 72 16.35 12.25 3.22
N PRO A 73 16.28 12.92 4.38
CA PRO A 73 15.06 13.65 4.79
C PRO A 73 14.61 14.74 3.82
N ARG A 74 15.53 15.36 3.06
CA ARG A 74 15.22 16.45 2.11
C ARG A 74 14.44 15.93 0.90
N ALA A 75 14.92 14.83 0.30
CA ALA A 75 14.24 14.15 -0.81
C ALA A 75 12.88 13.61 -0.37
N ALA A 76 12.82 12.96 0.80
CA ALA A 76 11.58 12.46 1.35
C ALA A 76 10.55 13.58 1.59
N ALA A 77 10.98 14.72 2.16
CA ALA A 77 10.11 15.87 2.40
C ALA A 77 9.55 16.47 1.10
N ALA A 78 10.38 16.56 0.04
CA ALA A 78 9.92 17.06 -1.26
C ALA A 78 8.81 16.18 -1.85
N ILE A 79 8.99 14.86 -1.81
CA ILE A 79 8.00 13.89 -2.31
C ILE A 79 6.74 13.87 -1.45
N ALA A 80 6.91 13.84 -0.13
CA ALA A 80 5.81 13.82 0.83
C ALA A 80 4.98 15.11 0.75
N GLY A 81 5.62 16.26 0.58
CA GLY A 81 4.97 17.56 0.40
C GLY A 81 4.12 17.62 -0.87
N GLU A 82 4.58 17.02 -1.97
CA GLU A 82 3.80 16.94 -3.21
C GLU A 82 2.57 16.04 -3.12
N LEU A 83 2.60 15.03 -2.24
CA LEU A 83 1.48 14.10 -2.01
C LEU A 83 0.59 14.50 -0.82
N GLY A 84 1.03 15.45 0.02
CA GLY A 84 0.34 15.81 1.25
C GLY A 84 0.35 14.69 2.31
N LEU A 85 1.44 13.92 2.38
CA LEU A 85 1.58 12.79 3.30
C LEU A 85 2.60 13.06 4.40
N GLU A 86 2.44 12.40 5.54
CA GLU A 86 3.48 12.32 6.56
C GLU A 86 4.61 11.38 6.10
N PHE A 87 5.83 11.59 6.59
CA PHE A 87 6.97 10.75 6.24
C PHE A 87 7.93 10.49 7.41
N LYS A 88 8.62 9.36 7.34
CA LYS A 88 9.82 9.04 8.14
C LYS A 88 10.94 8.65 7.18
N ALA A 89 12.07 9.38 7.26
CA ALA A 89 13.20 9.24 6.35
C ALA A 89 14.46 8.76 7.07
N GLY A 90 15.48 8.34 6.32
CA GLY A 90 16.74 7.82 6.85
C GLY A 90 16.59 6.52 7.63
N LEU A 91 15.54 5.74 7.34
CA LEU A 91 15.24 4.51 8.07
C LEU A 91 16.08 3.34 7.57
N LEU A 92 16.67 2.59 8.51
CA LEU A 92 17.19 1.25 8.23
C LEU A 92 16.03 0.25 8.10
N PRO A 93 16.25 -0.94 7.51
CA PRO A 93 15.21 -1.97 7.42
C PRO A 93 14.59 -2.34 8.78
N ALA A 94 15.40 -2.41 9.85
CA ALA A 94 14.91 -2.65 11.22
C ALA A 94 14.02 -1.51 11.74
N ASP A 95 14.35 -0.26 11.40
CA ASP A 95 13.54 0.89 11.79
C ASP A 95 12.20 0.94 11.05
N LYS A 96 12.16 0.53 9.78
CA LYS A 96 10.91 0.35 9.03
C LYS A 96 10.01 -0.67 9.72
N VAL A 97 10.54 -1.82 10.12
CA VAL A 97 9.78 -2.87 10.85
C VAL A 97 9.22 -2.32 12.16
N ARG A 98 10.02 -1.59 12.94
CA ARG A 98 9.57 -0.97 14.19
C ARG A 98 8.45 0.04 13.95
N ALA A 99 8.63 0.94 12.98
CA ALA A 99 7.62 1.94 12.63
C ALA A 99 6.30 1.29 12.18
N VAL A 100 6.37 0.24 11.37
CA VAL A 100 5.19 -0.53 10.94
C VAL A 100 4.52 -1.20 12.12
N THR A 101 5.28 -1.87 12.99
CA THR A 101 4.74 -2.54 14.18
C THR A 101 3.99 -1.56 15.09
N GLU A 102 4.58 -0.39 15.34
CA GLU A 102 3.96 0.66 16.16
C GLU A 102 2.66 1.20 15.57
N LEU A 103 2.63 1.40 14.24
CA LEU A 103 1.43 1.87 13.54
C LEU A 103 0.35 0.79 13.48
N ASN A 104 0.74 -0.45 13.17
CA ASN A 104 -0.15 -1.60 13.04
C ASN A 104 -0.83 -1.95 14.37
N ALA A 105 -0.17 -1.67 15.50
CA ALA A 105 -0.74 -1.84 16.84
C ALA A 105 -1.92 -0.88 17.13
N ARG A 106 -1.98 0.27 16.44
CA ARG A 106 -3.06 1.26 16.61
C ARG A 106 -4.20 1.05 15.63
N THR A 107 -3.89 0.69 14.40
CA THR A 107 -4.86 0.54 13.32
C THR A 107 -4.33 -0.47 12.30
N PRO A 108 -5.18 -1.36 11.75
CA PRO A 108 -4.76 -2.30 10.72
C PRO A 108 -4.07 -1.57 9.56
N LEU A 109 -2.81 -1.93 9.31
CA LEU A 109 -1.96 -1.25 8.33
C LEU A 109 -1.69 -2.14 7.13
N ALA A 110 -1.81 -1.57 5.93
CA ALA A 110 -1.31 -2.15 4.70
C ALA A 110 0.05 -1.53 4.36
N MET A 111 1.08 -2.37 4.18
CA MET A 111 2.39 -1.90 3.74
C MET A 111 2.58 -2.18 2.25
N VAL A 112 2.97 -1.15 1.50
CA VAL A 112 3.29 -1.25 0.08
C VAL A 112 4.80 -1.10 -0.12
N GLY A 113 5.42 -2.01 -0.87
CA GLY A 113 6.86 -1.97 -1.15
C GLY A 113 7.23 -2.71 -2.43
N ASP A 114 8.46 -2.51 -2.90
CA ASP A 114 8.99 -3.14 -4.11
C ASP A 114 10.33 -3.86 -3.87
N GLY A 115 10.99 -3.61 -2.74
CA GLY A 115 12.33 -4.13 -2.46
C GLY A 115 12.40 -5.28 -1.46
N ILE A 116 13.53 -6.00 -1.52
CA ILE A 116 13.98 -6.94 -0.48
C ILE A 116 14.03 -6.30 0.92
N ASN A 117 14.29 -4.99 0.99
CA ASN A 117 14.40 -4.24 2.23
C ASN A 117 13.04 -4.00 2.90
N ASP A 118 11.95 -4.10 2.14
CA ASP A 118 10.58 -3.87 2.60
C ASP A 118 9.89 -5.16 3.04
N ALA A 119 10.37 -6.32 2.56
CA ALA A 119 9.81 -7.63 2.89
C ALA A 119 9.64 -7.87 4.41
N PRO A 120 10.61 -7.58 5.30
CA PRO A 120 10.42 -7.75 6.74
C PRO A 120 9.32 -6.86 7.31
N ALA A 121 9.20 -5.63 6.79
CA ALA A 121 8.21 -4.67 7.25
C ALA A 121 6.81 -5.01 6.71
N MET A 122 6.71 -5.59 5.51
CA MET A 122 5.47 -6.14 4.96
C MET A 122 4.92 -7.28 5.84
N LYS A 123 5.77 -8.20 6.32
CA LYS A 123 5.36 -9.25 7.26
C LYS A 123 4.89 -8.73 8.62
N ALA A 124 5.38 -7.57 9.06
CA ALA A 124 4.96 -6.95 10.31
C ALA A 124 3.62 -6.20 10.20
N SER A 125 3.17 -5.92 8.98
CA SER A 125 1.90 -5.25 8.70
C SER A 125 0.71 -6.22 8.73
N THR A 126 -0.52 -5.70 8.72
CA THR A 126 -1.72 -6.56 8.59
C THR A 126 -1.82 -7.16 7.20
N ILE A 127 -1.38 -6.42 6.17
CA ILE A 127 -1.35 -6.88 4.79
C ILE A 127 -0.14 -6.29 4.05
N GLY A 128 0.71 -7.16 3.54
CA GLY A 128 1.82 -6.78 2.65
C GLY A 128 1.37 -6.74 1.20
N ILE A 129 1.59 -5.62 0.52
CA ILE A 129 1.30 -5.44 -0.90
C ILE A 129 2.61 -5.17 -1.66
N ALA A 130 2.98 -6.06 -2.58
CA ALA A 130 4.14 -5.85 -3.44
C ALA A 130 3.77 -5.12 -4.74
N MET A 131 4.69 -4.30 -5.24
CA MET A 131 4.63 -3.82 -6.62
C MET A 131 5.00 -4.96 -7.59
N GLY A 132 4.37 -5.00 -8.77
CA GLY A 132 4.62 -6.05 -9.77
C GLY A 132 6.02 -6.04 -10.37
N SER A 133 6.70 -4.89 -10.38
CA SER A 133 8.13 -4.76 -10.71
C SER A 133 9.04 -4.99 -9.50
N GLY A 134 8.49 -5.38 -8.35
CA GLY A 134 9.25 -5.64 -7.15
C GLY A 134 10.12 -6.89 -7.29
N THR A 135 11.08 -7.03 -6.39
CA THR A 135 11.94 -8.22 -6.33
C THR A 135 11.13 -9.49 -6.06
N ASP A 136 11.58 -10.65 -6.56
CA ASP A 136 10.88 -11.93 -6.35
C ASP A 136 10.61 -12.21 -4.86
N VAL A 137 11.56 -11.86 -4.00
CA VAL A 137 11.42 -11.96 -2.54
C VAL A 137 10.27 -11.09 -2.02
N ALA A 138 10.09 -9.87 -2.55
CA ALA A 138 8.99 -9.00 -2.16
C ALA A 138 7.64 -9.58 -2.59
N LEU A 139 7.55 -10.12 -3.81
CA LEU A 139 6.33 -10.77 -4.33
C LEU A 139 5.98 -12.04 -3.55
N GLU A 140 6.95 -12.85 -3.16
CA GLU A 140 6.75 -14.06 -2.35
C GLU A 140 6.36 -13.73 -0.90
N THR A 141 6.88 -12.62 -0.37
CA THR A 141 6.60 -12.20 1.00
C THR A 141 5.22 -11.58 1.15
N ALA A 142 4.72 -10.91 0.10
CA ALA A 142 3.47 -10.18 0.09
C ALA A 142 2.23 -11.08 0.11
N ASP A 143 1.15 -10.57 0.69
CA ASP A 143 -0.17 -11.21 0.66
C ASP A 143 -0.94 -10.85 -0.64
N ALA A 144 -0.58 -9.73 -1.27
CA ALA A 144 -1.14 -9.27 -2.52
C ALA A 144 -0.08 -8.58 -3.39
N ALA A 145 -0.31 -8.52 -4.71
CA ALA A 145 0.61 -7.89 -5.65
C ALA A 145 -0.12 -7.01 -6.69
N LEU A 146 0.46 -5.84 -6.98
CA LEU A 146 0.00 -4.93 -8.04
C LEU A 146 0.75 -5.23 -9.35
N THR A 147 0.27 -6.21 -10.09
CA THR A 147 0.92 -6.71 -11.33
C THR A 147 1.16 -5.64 -12.40
N HIS A 148 0.35 -4.58 -12.45
CA HIS A 148 0.43 -3.53 -13.47
C HIS A 148 1.25 -2.31 -13.04
N ASN A 149 1.90 -2.32 -11.87
CA ASN A 149 2.67 -1.20 -11.32
C ASN A 149 1.91 0.14 -11.23
N ARG A 150 0.58 0.07 -11.10
CA ARG A 150 -0.30 1.21 -10.92
C ARG A 150 -0.74 1.31 -9.47
N LEU A 151 -0.40 2.42 -8.82
CA LEU A 151 -0.77 2.73 -7.44
C LEU A 151 -2.28 2.94 -7.28
N THR A 152 -2.98 3.38 -8.33
CA THR A 152 -4.45 3.50 -8.33
C THR A 152 -5.15 2.15 -8.08
N GLY A 153 -4.48 1.03 -8.38
CA GLY A 153 -4.96 -0.32 -8.06
C GLY A 153 -5.12 -0.58 -6.55
N LEU A 154 -4.40 0.15 -5.68
CA LEU A 154 -4.56 0.04 -4.22
C LEU A 154 -5.96 0.44 -3.77
N ALA A 155 -6.44 1.59 -4.26
CA ALA A 155 -7.77 2.08 -3.92
C ALA A 155 -8.86 1.13 -4.42
N GLN A 156 -8.71 0.59 -5.64
CA GLN A 156 -9.62 -0.41 -6.20
C GLN A 156 -9.64 -1.70 -5.37
N MET A 157 -8.47 -2.19 -4.95
CA MET A 157 -8.35 -3.38 -4.10
C MET A 157 -9.07 -3.19 -2.76
N ILE A 158 -8.90 -2.02 -2.12
CA ILE A 158 -9.57 -1.70 -0.85
C ILE A 158 -11.09 -1.58 -1.04
N ASP A 159 -11.55 -0.91 -2.10
CA ASP A 159 -12.99 -0.79 -2.39
C ASP A 159 -13.63 -2.16 -2.65
N LEU A 160 -12.98 -3.00 -3.46
CA LEU A 160 -13.43 -4.36 -3.73
C LEU A 160 -13.45 -5.20 -2.45
N ALA A 161 -12.44 -5.09 -1.59
CA ALA A 161 -12.39 -5.80 -0.31
C ALA A 161 -13.55 -5.38 0.62
N ARG A 162 -13.87 -4.08 0.68
CA ARG A 162 -15.01 -3.56 1.47
C ARG A 162 -16.34 -4.05 0.92
N ALA A 163 -16.53 -4.02 -0.40
CA ALA A 163 -17.73 -4.55 -1.06
C ALA A 163 -17.89 -6.05 -0.82
N THR A 164 -16.81 -6.82 -0.90
CA THR A 164 -16.79 -8.26 -0.63
C THR A 164 -17.17 -8.55 0.82
N ARG A 165 -16.60 -7.80 1.78
CA ARG A 165 -16.95 -7.94 3.21
C ARG A 165 -18.43 -7.63 3.47
N ALA A 166 -19.00 -6.65 2.78
CA ALA A 166 -20.43 -6.35 2.89
C ALA A 166 -21.30 -7.49 2.35
N ASN A 167 -20.94 -8.06 1.19
CA ASN A 167 -21.64 -9.21 0.60
C ASN A 167 -21.56 -10.45 1.52
N ILE A 168 -20.38 -10.74 2.08
CA ILE A 168 -20.19 -11.84 3.05
C ILE A 168 -21.11 -11.66 4.26
N ARG A 169 -21.18 -10.45 4.84
CA ARG A 169 -22.07 -10.17 5.98
C ARG A 169 -23.55 -10.37 5.64
N GLN A 170 -23.97 -10.00 4.43
CA GLN A 170 -25.34 -10.24 3.96
C GLN A 170 -25.61 -11.74 3.81
N ASN A 171 -24.71 -12.49 3.18
CA ASN A 171 -24.84 -13.93 2.98
C ASN A 171 -24.92 -14.69 4.31
N ILE A 172 -24.01 -14.35 5.25
CA ILE A 172 -24.00 -14.90 6.60
C ILE A 172 -25.30 -14.54 7.33
N GLY A 173 -25.77 -13.30 7.21
CA GLY A 173 -27.03 -12.85 7.81
C GLY A 173 -28.24 -13.61 7.28
N ILE A 174 -28.33 -13.86 5.97
CA ILE A 174 -29.40 -14.66 5.36
C ILE A 174 -29.33 -16.11 5.85
N ALA A 175 -28.13 -16.71 5.82
CA ALA A 175 -27.95 -18.10 6.22
C ALA A 175 -28.29 -18.33 7.70
N LEU A 176 -27.77 -17.49 8.61
CA LEU A 176 -28.09 -17.56 10.04
C LEU A 176 -29.54 -17.19 10.33
N GLY A 177 -30.10 -16.19 9.63
CA GLY A 177 -31.49 -15.77 9.80
C GLY A 177 -32.46 -16.89 9.46
N LEU A 178 -32.27 -17.56 8.32
CA LEU A 178 -33.07 -18.72 7.93
C LEU A 178 -32.92 -19.85 8.95
N LYS A 179 -31.68 -20.21 9.34
CA LYS A 179 -31.45 -21.25 10.36
C LYS A 179 -32.12 -20.92 11.69
N GLY A 180 -32.09 -19.65 12.11
CA GLY A 180 -32.75 -19.19 13.32
C GLY A 180 -34.26 -19.36 13.28
N ILE A 181 -34.91 -18.96 12.16
CA ILE A 181 -36.36 -19.14 11.96
C ILE A 181 -36.72 -20.63 12.05
N PHE A 182 -35.99 -21.50 11.33
CA PHE A 182 -36.26 -22.94 11.34
C PHE A 182 -36.03 -23.58 12.70
N LEU A 183 -35.03 -23.13 13.45
CA LEU A 183 -34.80 -23.60 14.82
C LEU A 183 -36.02 -23.29 15.71
N VAL A 184 -36.54 -22.07 15.66
CA VAL A 184 -37.70 -21.66 16.45
C VAL A 184 -38.96 -22.42 16.03
N THR A 185 -39.25 -22.55 14.73
CA THR A 185 -40.44 -23.27 14.26
C THR A 185 -40.39 -24.77 14.57
N THR A 186 -39.18 -25.35 14.60
CA THR A 186 -38.97 -26.76 14.95
C THR A 186 -39.18 -26.98 16.45
N LEU A 187 -38.69 -26.08 17.30
CA LEU A 187 -38.97 -26.11 18.75
C LEU A 187 -40.45 -25.96 19.08
N LEU A 188 -41.20 -25.20 18.27
CA LEU A 188 -42.66 -25.07 18.36
C LEU A 188 -43.43 -26.27 17.77
N GLY A 189 -42.73 -27.25 17.19
CA GLY A 189 -43.34 -28.46 16.61
C GLY A 189 -44.07 -28.25 15.27
N ILE A 190 -43.87 -27.11 14.61
CA ILE A 190 -44.58 -26.73 13.39
C ILE A 190 -43.87 -27.26 12.13
N THR A 191 -42.54 -27.38 12.16
CA THR A 191 -41.73 -27.77 10.98
C THR A 191 -41.10 -29.15 11.11
N GLY A 192 -41.32 -30.00 10.09
CA GLY A 192 -40.68 -31.31 9.96
C GLY A 192 -39.27 -31.24 9.35
N LEU A 193 -38.46 -32.28 9.61
CA LEU A 193 -37.06 -32.38 9.18
C LEU A 193 -36.85 -32.14 7.68
N TRP A 194 -37.76 -32.66 6.84
CA TRP A 194 -37.65 -32.54 5.38
C TRP A 194 -37.73 -31.08 4.89
N LEU A 195 -38.57 -30.25 5.51
CA LEU A 195 -38.77 -28.85 5.13
C LEU A 195 -37.55 -28.00 5.52
N ALA A 196 -36.95 -28.31 6.68
CA ALA A 196 -35.74 -27.65 7.16
C ALA A 196 -34.53 -27.93 6.25
N VAL A 197 -34.35 -29.17 5.79
CA VAL A 197 -33.26 -29.54 4.87
C VAL A 197 -33.43 -28.87 3.50
N LEU A 198 -34.66 -28.80 2.98
CA LEU A 198 -34.95 -28.15 1.70
C LEU A 198 -34.63 -26.65 1.77
N ALA A 199 -34.96 -25.99 2.89
CA ALA A 199 -34.67 -24.58 3.07
C ALA A 199 -33.18 -24.26 3.24
N ASP A 200 -32.38 -25.09 3.92
CA ASP A 200 -30.93 -24.91 4.02
C ASP A 200 -30.24 -25.06 2.65
N THR A 201 -30.74 -26.01 1.84
CA THR A 201 -30.30 -26.19 0.46
C THR A 201 -30.67 -24.97 -0.40
N GLY A 202 -31.90 -24.45 -0.27
CA GLY A 202 -32.35 -23.23 -0.93
C GLY A 202 -31.56 -21.98 -0.51
N ALA A 203 -31.22 -21.87 0.77
CA ALA A 203 -30.37 -20.80 1.30
C ALA A 203 -28.97 -20.82 0.65
N THR A 204 -28.39 -22.01 0.49
CA THR A 204 -27.09 -22.21 -0.16
C THR A 204 -27.12 -21.72 -1.61
N VAL A 205 -28.19 -22.03 -2.36
CA VAL A 205 -28.38 -21.56 -3.74
C VAL A 205 -28.49 -20.03 -3.78
N LEU A 206 -29.28 -19.42 -2.89
CA LEU A 206 -29.43 -17.97 -2.79
C LEU A 206 -28.12 -17.25 -2.45
N VAL A 207 -27.35 -17.77 -1.50
CA VAL A 207 -26.05 -17.23 -1.10
C VAL A 207 -25.05 -17.32 -2.25
N THR A 208 -25.03 -18.45 -2.97
CA THR A 208 -24.16 -18.65 -4.14
C THR A 208 -24.52 -17.67 -5.26
N ALA A 209 -25.82 -17.49 -5.53
CA ALA A 209 -26.29 -16.51 -6.51
C ALA A 209 -25.93 -15.06 -6.11
N ASN A 210 -25.99 -14.71 -4.83
CA ASN A 210 -25.60 -13.38 -4.36
C ASN A 210 -24.09 -13.16 -4.38
N ALA A 211 -23.28 -14.20 -4.15
CA ALA A 211 -21.83 -14.15 -4.31
C ALA A 211 -21.43 -13.87 -5.77
N LEU A 212 -22.14 -14.46 -6.75
CA LEU A 212 -21.92 -14.22 -8.17
C LEU A 212 -22.16 -12.76 -8.60
N ARG A 213 -22.91 -11.97 -7.80
CA ARG A 213 -23.13 -10.55 -8.07
C ARG A 213 -21.83 -9.73 -8.00
N LEU A 214 -20.83 -10.18 -7.25
CA LEU A 214 -19.50 -9.54 -7.19
C LEU A 214 -18.77 -9.59 -8.54
N LEU A 215 -19.00 -10.60 -9.38
CA LEU A 215 -18.38 -10.69 -10.71
C LEU A 215 -18.88 -9.63 -11.70
N ARG A 216 -20.01 -8.96 -11.41
CA ARG A 216 -20.56 -7.90 -12.27
C ARG A 216 -19.95 -6.52 -11.99
N ARG A 217 -19.15 -6.37 -10.94
CA ARG A 217 -18.32 -5.18 -10.71
C ARG A 217 -16.95 -5.45 -11.32
N GLN A 218 -16.80 -5.13 -12.60
CA GLN A 218 -15.51 -4.90 -13.26
C GLN A 218 -15.34 -3.40 -13.44
#